data_AF-A0A2V8PR51-F1
#
_entry.id   AF-A0A2V8PR51-F1
#
_cell.length_a   1.000
_cell.length_b   1.000
_cell.length_c   1.000
_cell.angle_alpha   90.00
_cell.angle_beta   90.00
_cell.angle_gamma   90.00
#
_symmetry.space_group_name_H-M   'P 1'
#
loop_
_entity.id
_entity.type
_entity.pdbx_description
1 polymer ?
#
loop_
_entity_poly.entity_id
_entity_poly.type
_entity_poly.pdbx_seq_one_letter_code
_entity_poly.pdbx_strand_id
1 'polypeptide(L)'
;MTRFAFALPPLLLLSFVCTAQPSRSAIESSSLDREITDFLDKEMLAHLDDIKSYNPPPDKVFGAGTTGEYTWGSFMNAVGAYAAMSGRRTLGKHDLAREVGQAGLLEYRLKGTRFSQLYGVLALRFFGRDLNTNPVWQSLNEEERAQWHNWLDVSAFYDSKTQQVINLPENYLGVAARIASVSYQLGLLKDRALVDGVITRAARPFVNGGIYSDDNPPTGRFDRYSNEYARFVWDAAEAVDRKDILDAVRPSLKEQMKLWWDLILPDGYGYAWGRSMGVVSYMDTMEIVGFLGAHPEFRPAALEQLASAYYQAWRWLRHDYNDKSHALSVFAFGRGNYAYITREREWQQTVNFFGKGALAQARFVRALTNEKIASFSSEITRPDVARFVFFRHGDRPAGVSLARQGPIYFTLPITTGTKPGVADYLPAPHGLPGFANPVEQIYPSLVPFIELADGRMIVATDGADEIEPGADGKSLRVVWRRWALVGSKAGELVDPHITSEVVWQLSGTTLTRNETLRSSEPVSIRRWRVALPTTGDRNELTLAGTQRWDNFMSADSVLSVSGTSDWSMKTSTFATGDSALGRGARGPVPLHLVYESHDLRLIPNHDLHWRLIMKVGRRITEPGAVATGR
;
A
#
# COMPACT_ATOMS: atom_id res chain seq x y z
N MET A 1 -49.86 63.85 23.22
CA MET A 1 -48.54 63.96 22.58
C MET A 1 -47.57 63.03 23.29
N THR A 2 -47.35 61.88 22.67
CA THR A 2 -46.11 61.06 22.60
C THR A 2 -45.19 60.98 23.82
N ARG A 3 -45.12 59.80 24.46
CA ARG A 3 -43.86 59.19 24.93
C ARG A 3 -43.89 57.66 24.76
N PHE A 4 -42.82 57.15 24.17
CA PHE A 4 -42.56 55.77 23.76
C PHE A 4 -42.42 54.82 24.97
N ALA A 5 -42.95 53.59 24.83
CA ALA A 5 -42.65 52.46 25.70
C ALA A 5 -41.82 51.43 24.90
N PHE A 6 -40.60 51.15 25.37
CA PHE A 6 -39.74 50.07 24.88
C PHE A 6 -40.08 48.79 25.65
N ALA A 7 -40.40 47.71 24.94
CA ALA A 7 -40.48 46.36 25.48
C ALA A 7 -39.18 45.61 25.16
N LEU A 8 -38.49 45.12 26.19
CA LEU A 8 -37.37 44.16 26.05
C LEU A 8 -37.92 42.74 25.81
N PRO A 9 -37.27 41.92 24.96
CA PRO A 9 -37.61 40.51 24.81
C PRO A 9 -36.93 39.64 25.89
N PRO A 10 -37.45 38.42 26.16
CA PRO A 10 -36.95 37.55 27.22
C PRO A 10 -35.63 36.86 26.85
N LEU A 11 -34.76 36.72 27.85
CA LEU A 11 -33.48 36.01 27.81
C LEU A 11 -33.73 34.50 27.68
N LEU A 12 -33.34 33.89 26.57
CA LEU A 12 -33.34 32.44 26.36
C LEU A 12 -32.01 31.86 26.88
N LEU A 13 -32.07 31.16 28.01
CA LEU A 13 -30.95 30.37 28.56
C LEU A 13 -30.72 29.14 27.69
N LEU A 14 -29.69 29.16 26.85
CA LEU A 14 -29.17 28.00 26.14
C LEU A 14 -28.41 27.10 27.11
N SER A 15 -29.03 25.98 27.50
CA SER A 15 -28.36 24.89 28.21
C SER A 15 -27.43 24.16 27.24
N PHE A 16 -26.12 24.36 27.37
CA PHE A 16 -25.13 23.52 26.72
C PHE A 16 -25.18 22.13 27.34
N VAL A 17 -25.79 21.18 26.63
CA VAL A 17 -25.60 19.75 26.90
C VAL A 17 -24.19 19.42 26.42
N CYS A 18 -23.22 19.41 27.34
CA CYS A 18 -21.94 18.75 27.12
C CYS A 18 -22.20 17.26 26.90
N THR A 19 -22.34 16.83 25.65
CA THR A 19 -22.19 15.42 25.30
C THR A 19 -20.76 15.02 25.61
N ALA A 20 -20.56 14.28 26.70
CA ALA A 20 -19.28 13.65 27.01
C ALA A 20 -18.83 12.85 25.78
N GLN A 21 -17.68 13.20 25.21
CA GLN A 21 -17.03 12.36 24.21
C GLN A 21 -16.78 10.99 24.85
N PRO A 22 -17.08 9.87 24.17
CA PRO A 22 -16.70 8.56 24.66
C PRO A 22 -15.19 8.60 24.95
N SER A 23 -14.80 8.16 26.15
CA SER A 23 -13.40 8.13 26.57
C SER A 23 -12.60 7.38 25.51
N ARG A 24 -11.75 8.08 24.76
CA ARG A 24 -10.77 7.43 23.87
C ARG A 24 -9.99 6.45 24.72
N SER A 25 -10.06 5.15 24.43
CA SER A 25 -9.32 4.15 25.19
C SER A 25 -7.83 4.45 25.05
N ALA A 26 -7.19 4.81 26.15
CA ALA A 26 -5.75 4.95 26.21
C ALA A 26 -5.11 3.56 26.16
N ILE A 27 -4.08 3.40 25.35
CA ILE A 27 -3.26 2.20 25.24
C ILE A 27 -1.98 2.46 26.02
N GLU A 28 -1.71 1.63 27.01
CA GLU A 28 -0.44 1.63 27.74
C GLU A 28 0.66 1.06 26.83
N SER A 29 1.72 1.84 26.61
CA SER A 29 2.86 1.45 25.77
C SER A 29 3.48 0.13 26.21
N SER A 30 3.61 -0.08 27.53
CA SER A 30 4.15 -1.31 28.11
C SER A 30 3.25 -2.53 27.89
N SER A 31 1.94 -2.34 27.81
CA SER A 31 0.98 -3.41 27.54
C SER A 31 1.06 -3.84 26.08
N LEU A 32 1.10 -2.88 25.15
CA LEU A 32 1.26 -3.19 23.73
C LEU A 32 2.61 -3.88 23.46
N ASP A 33 3.68 -3.39 24.09
CA ASP A 33 5.01 -3.99 23.94
C ASP A 33 5.03 -5.45 24.39
N ARG A 34 4.48 -5.73 25.57
CA ARG A 34 4.36 -7.10 26.08
C ARG A 34 3.55 -7.98 25.14
N GLU A 35 2.40 -7.51 24.67
CA GLU A 35 1.55 -8.30 23.79
C GLU A 35 2.26 -8.70 22.48
N ILE A 36 2.92 -7.74 21.83
CA ILE A 36 3.63 -7.99 20.57
C ILE A 36 4.81 -8.93 20.81
N THR A 37 5.57 -8.70 21.89
CA THR A 37 6.73 -9.53 22.25
C THR A 37 6.29 -10.95 22.59
N ASP A 38 5.24 -11.13 23.39
CA ASP A 38 4.70 -12.45 23.76
C ASP A 38 4.17 -13.19 22.53
N PHE A 39 3.50 -12.48 21.61
CA PHE A 39 3.07 -13.05 20.33
C PHE A 39 4.27 -13.52 19.51
N LEU A 40 5.27 -12.68 19.30
CA LEU A 40 6.45 -13.03 18.52
C LEU A 40 7.25 -14.16 19.17
N ASP A 41 7.39 -14.18 20.50
CA ASP A 41 8.01 -15.28 21.26
C ASP A 41 7.31 -16.61 20.97
N LYS A 42 5.97 -16.62 21.11
CA LYS A 42 5.17 -17.82 20.90
C LYS A 42 5.23 -18.29 19.46
N GLU A 43 5.01 -17.41 18.50
CA GLU A 43 4.90 -17.80 17.09
C GLU A 43 6.26 -18.14 16.49
N MET A 44 7.33 -17.39 16.80
CA MET A 44 8.67 -17.78 16.35
C MET A 44 9.08 -19.16 16.87
N LEU A 45 8.76 -19.47 18.14
CA LEU A 45 9.02 -20.81 18.68
C LEU A 45 8.21 -21.88 17.95
N ALA A 46 6.91 -21.65 17.76
CA ALA A 46 6.03 -22.60 17.08
C ALA A 46 6.52 -22.92 15.65
N HIS A 47 6.91 -21.90 14.88
CA HIS A 47 7.44 -22.08 13.53
C HIS A 47 8.81 -22.76 13.51
N LEU A 48 9.70 -22.45 14.46
CA LEU A 48 10.98 -23.15 14.61
C LEU A 48 10.77 -24.64 14.95
N ASP A 49 9.84 -24.95 15.84
CA ASP A 49 9.53 -26.33 16.23
C ASP A 49 8.91 -27.15 15.10
N ASP A 50 8.19 -26.52 14.17
CA ASP A 50 7.59 -27.19 13.01
C ASP A 50 8.63 -27.53 11.92
N ILE A 51 9.73 -26.78 11.83
CA ILE A 51 10.83 -27.06 10.89
C ILE A 51 11.62 -28.28 11.38
N LYS A 52 11.44 -29.42 10.70
CA LYS A 52 12.10 -30.69 11.09
C LYS A 52 13.51 -30.85 10.52
N SER A 53 13.78 -30.26 9.36
CA SER A 53 15.08 -30.30 8.70
C SER A 53 15.22 -29.13 7.73
N TYR A 54 16.46 -28.69 7.47
CA TYR A 54 16.80 -27.79 6.36
C TYR A 54 17.35 -28.54 5.14
N ASN A 55 17.51 -29.87 5.25
CA ASN A 55 18.04 -30.72 4.20
C ASN A 55 17.42 -32.14 4.27
N PRO A 56 16.42 -32.45 3.42
CA PRO A 56 15.66 -31.48 2.63
C PRO A 56 14.82 -30.56 3.54
N PRO A 57 14.52 -29.33 3.10
CA PRO A 57 13.56 -28.48 3.79
C PRO A 57 12.13 -29.06 3.68
N PRO A 58 11.23 -28.80 4.64
CA PRO A 58 9.83 -29.13 4.47
C PRO A 58 9.19 -28.27 3.38
N ASP A 59 8.36 -28.87 2.52
CA ASP A 59 7.57 -28.14 1.51
C ASP A 59 6.43 -27.30 2.11
N LYS A 60 6.11 -27.56 3.39
CA LYS A 60 5.07 -26.87 4.16
C LYS A 60 5.46 -26.66 5.61
N VAL A 61 5.09 -25.51 6.17
CA VAL A 61 5.14 -25.21 7.61
C VAL A 61 3.73 -24.79 8.03
N PHE A 62 3.15 -25.47 9.02
CA PHE A 62 1.73 -25.37 9.38
C PHE A 62 0.76 -25.47 8.19
N GLY A 63 1.11 -26.29 7.20
CA GLY A 63 0.30 -26.49 5.98
C GLY A 63 0.46 -25.40 4.91
N ALA A 64 1.11 -24.28 5.22
CA ALA A 64 1.42 -23.20 4.27
C ALA A 64 2.67 -23.54 3.44
N GLY A 65 2.63 -23.28 2.13
CA GLY A 65 3.74 -23.61 1.22
C GLY A 65 5.02 -22.80 1.48
N THR A 66 6.17 -23.46 1.31
CA THR A 66 7.51 -22.89 1.58
C THR A 66 8.44 -22.84 0.36
N THR A 67 8.00 -23.36 -0.79
CA THR A 67 8.83 -23.58 -1.98
C THR A 67 8.91 -22.37 -2.91
N GLY A 68 8.15 -21.31 -2.62
CA GLY A 68 8.18 -20.09 -3.40
C GLY A 68 9.43 -19.26 -3.16
N GLU A 69 9.74 -18.37 -4.10
CA GLU A 69 10.96 -17.54 -4.05
C GLU A 69 11.10 -16.79 -2.71
N TYR A 70 12.33 -16.71 -2.21
CA TYR A 70 12.77 -15.98 -1.00
C TYR A 70 12.00 -16.27 0.29
N THR A 71 11.33 -17.42 0.35
CA THR A 71 10.59 -17.86 1.54
C THR A 71 11.52 -18.11 2.72
N TRP A 72 12.59 -18.87 2.52
CA TRP A 72 13.56 -19.18 3.58
C TRP A 72 14.43 -17.97 3.95
N GLY A 73 14.72 -17.09 2.99
CA GLY A 73 15.34 -15.79 3.24
C GLY A 73 14.45 -14.93 4.15
N SER A 74 13.15 -14.85 3.88
CA SER A 74 12.20 -14.11 4.73
C SER A 74 12.16 -14.68 6.15
N PHE A 75 12.13 -16.01 6.30
CA PHE A 75 12.23 -16.68 7.59
C PHE A 75 13.54 -16.39 8.31
N MET A 76 14.66 -16.48 7.62
CA MET A 76 15.98 -16.18 8.18
C MET A 76 16.08 -14.74 8.70
N ASN A 77 15.54 -13.77 7.96
CA ASN A 77 15.45 -12.39 8.42
C ASN A 77 14.52 -12.25 9.63
N ALA A 78 13.43 -13.03 9.70
CA ALA A 78 12.55 -13.04 10.87
C ALA A 78 13.26 -13.55 12.13
N VAL A 79 14.02 -14.65 12.02
CA VAL A 79 14.82 -15.18 13.13
C VAL A 79 15.87 -14.17 13.59
N GLY A 80 16.60 -13.55 12.66
CA GLY A 80 17.59 -12.52 12.99
C GLY A 80 16.97 -11.28 13.63
N ALA A 81 15.87 -10.75 13.06
CA ALA A 81 15.18 -9.58 13.60
C ALA A 81 14.60 -9.85 14.99
N TYR A 82 14.04 -11.04 15.21
CA TYR A 82 13.56 -11.48 16.52
C TYR A 82 14.70 -11.59 17.54
N ALA A 83 15.84 -12.17 17.17
CA ALA A 83 17.01 -12.26 18.05
C ALA A 83 17.52 -10.87 18.46
N ALA A 84 17.58 -9.93 17.51
CA ALA A 84 17.97 -8.55 17.80
C ALA A 84 16.95 -7.78 18.67
N MET A 85 15.64 -8.02 18.46
CA MET A 85 14.58 -7.41 19.26
C MET A 85 14.58 -7.94 20.70
N SER A 86 14.66 -9.25 20.87
CA SER A 86 14.55 -9.92 22.18
C SER A 86 15.87 -9.96 22.97
N GLY A 87 17.02 -9.78 22.29
CA GLY A 87 18.34 -9.96 22.87
C GLY A 87 18.69 -11.42 23.21
N ARG A 88 17.88 -12.40 22.79
CA ARG A 88 18.07 -13.80 23.13
C ARG A 88 18.99 -14.50 22.13
N ARG A 89 19.83 -15.41 22.64
CA ARG A 89 20.61 -16.34 21.81
C ARG A 89 19.81 -17.60 21.44
N THR A 90 18.89 -18.00 22.31
CA THR A 90 18.11 -19.22 22.16
C THR A 90 16.61 -18.95 22.31
N LEU A 91 15.80 -19.78 21.66
CA LEU A 91 14.34 -19.82 21.83
C LEU A 91 13.92 -21.28 21.92
N GLY A 92 13.40 -21.71 23.08
CA GLY A 92 13.22 -23.12 23.36
C GLY A 92 14.54 -23.89 23.24
N LYS A 93 14.56 -24.94 22.40
CA LYS A 93 15.75 -25.76 22.11
C LYS A 93 16.64 -25.19 20.98
N HIS A 94 16.21 -24.11 20.33
CA HIS A 94 16.84 -23.60 19.10
C HIS A 94 17.92 -22.56 19.43
N ASP A 95 19.13 -22.72 18.87
CA ASP A 95 20.14 -21.66 18.84
C ASP A 95 19.89 -20.80 17.60
N LEU A 96 19.44 -19.56 17.81
CA LEU A 96 18.96 -18.70 16.72
C LEU A 96 20.03 -18.38 15.69
N ALA A 97 21.30 -18.30 16.10
CA ALA A 97 22.41 -18.07 15.18
C ALA A 97 22.65 -19.28 14.28
N ARG A 98 22.55 -20.49 14.84
CA ARG A 98 22.62 -21.74 14.08
C ARG A 98 21.46 -21.87 13.10
N GLU A 99 20.23 -21.53 13.52
CA GLU A 99 19.05 -21.55 12.64
C GLU A 99 19.23 -20.64 11.42
N VAL A 100 19.73 -19.41 11.64
CA VAL A 100 20.08 -18.49 10.54
C VAL A 100 21.16 -19.08 9.63
N GLY A 101 22.24 -19.62 10.21
CA GLY A 101 23.33 -20.26 9.46
C GLY A 101 22.84 -21.35 8.51
N GLN A 102 21.96 -22.24 9.00
CA GLN A 102 21.38 -23.33 8.21
C GLN A 102 20.40 -22.85 7.14
N ALA A 103 19.57 -21.85 7.44
CA ALA A 103 18.65 -21.26 6.48
C ALA A 103 19.39 -20.57 5.31
N GLY A 104 20.51 -19.90 5.56
CA GLY A 104 21.31 -19.31 4.47
C GLY A 104 22.02 -20.36 3.61
N LEU A 105 22.49 -21.47 4.19
CA LEU A 105 23.00 -22.60 3.39
C LEU A 105 21.90 -23.24 2.53
N LEU A 106 20.68 -23.27 3.05
CA LEU A 106 19.52 -23.71 2.27
C LEU A 106 19.25 -22.75 1.10
N GLU A 107 19.18 -21.44 1.34
CA GLU A 107 18.99 -20.45 0.27
C GLU A 107 20.11 -20.52 -0.78
N TYR A 108 21.36 -20.79 -0.38
CA TYR A 108 22.45 -21.06 -1.33
C TYR A 108 22.15 -22.28 -2.22
N ARG A 109 21.73 -23.43 -1.63
CA ARG A 109 21.35 -24.63 -2.40
C ARG A 109 20.18 -24.39 -3.35
N LEU A 110 19.22 -23.57 -2.91
CA LEU A 110 18.07 -23.15 -3.72
C LEU A 110 18.40 -22.07 -4.75
N LYS A 111 19.63 -21.55 -4.77
CA LYS A 111 20.08 -20.43 -5.59
C LYS A 111 19.20 -19.18 -5.40
N GLY A 112 18.82 -18.91 -4.15
CA GLY A 112 18.09 -17.71 -3.77
C GLY A 112 18.83 -16.45 -4.19
N THR A 113 18.12 -15.44 -4.69
CA THR A 113 18.72 -14.17 -5.15
C THR A 113 17.93 -12.97 -4.65
N ARG A 114 18.50 -11.76 -4.78
CA ARG A 114 17.82 -10.48 -4.57
C ARG A 114 17.32 -10.32 -3.13
N PHE A 115 16.02 -10.51 -2.90
CA PHE A 115 15.43 -10.40 -1.56
C PHE A 115 15.96 -11.48 -0.61
N SER A 116 16.24 -12.71 -1.09
CA SER A 116 16.89 -13.71 -0.24
C SER A 116 18.27 -13.22 0.24
N GLN A 117 19.08 -12.63 -0.65
CA GLN A 117 20.41 -12.11 -0.33
C GLN A 117 20.32 -10.90 0.61
N LEU A 118 19.38 -9.98 0.38
CA LEU A 118 19.08 -8.86 1.27
C LEU A 118 18.77 -9.35 2.68
N TYR A 119 17.88 -10.33 2.78
CA TYR A 119 17.52 -10.93 4.06
C TYR A 119 18.67 -11.68 4.71
N GLY A 120 19.58 -12.30 3.94
CA GLY A 120 20.79 -12.92 4.46
C GLY A 120 21.79 -11.95 5.06
N VAL A 121 22.13 -10.86 4.37
CA VAL A 121 23.03 -9.85 4.93
C VAL A 121 22.43 -9.16 6.15
N LEU A 122 21.11 -8.91 6.16
CA LEU A 122 20.42 -8.32 7.30
C LEU A 122 20.41 -9.29 8.49
N ALA A 123 20.11 -10.56 8.26
CA ALA A 123 20.14 -11.59 9.29
C ALA A 123 21.53 -11.70 9.94
N LEU A 124 22.61 -11.72 9.16
CA LEU A 124 23.98 -11.69 9.70
C LEU A 124 24.21 -10.44 10.56
N ARG A 125 23.85 -9.26 10.04
CA ARG A 125 24.03 -7.98 10.75
C ARG A 125 23.33 -7.93 12.10
N PHE A 126 22.19 -8.59 12.26
CA PHE A 126 21.48 -8.66 13.55
C PHE A 126 22.28 -9.35 14.66
N PHE A 127 23.22 -10.23 14.31
CA PHE A 127 24.11 -10.90 15.26
C PHE A 127 25.46 -10.21 15.46
N GLY A 128 25.62 -8.99 14.93
CA GLY A 128 26.83 -8.18 15.08
C GLY A 128 27.54 -7.92 13.75
N ARG A 129 28.31 -6.83 13.72
CA ARG A 129 29.01 -6.36 12.51
C ARG A 129 30.36 -7.02 12.29
N ASP A 130 31.03 -7.44 13.36
CA ASP A 130 32.35 -8.08 13.27
C ASP A 130 32.18 -9.60 13.08
N LEU A 131 32.52 -10.10 11.89
CA LEU A 131 32.41 -11.52 11.57
C LEU A 131 33.30 -12.41 12.43
N ASN A 132 34.35 -11.89 13.06
CA ASN A 132 35.20 -12.66 13.97
C ASN A 132 34.48 -13.03 15.28
N THR A 133 33.47 -12.26 15.65
CA THR A 133 32.67 -12.48 16.86
C THR A 133 31.20 -12.79 16.56
N ASN A 134 30.76 -12.66 15.31
CA ASN A 134 29.39 -12.95 14.88
C ASN A 134 29.07 -14.44 15.05
N PRO A 135 28.13 -14.83 15.94
CA PRO A 135 27.84 -16.23 16.25
C PRO A 135 27.29 -17.03 15.06
N VAL A 136 26.60 -16.39 14.10
CA VAL A 136 26.16 -17.09 12.88
C VAL A 136 27.40 -17.50 12.10
N TRP A 137 28.27 -16.53 11.81
CA TRP A 137 29.48 -16.76 11.03
C TRP A 137 30.44 -17.75 11.72
N GLN A 138 30.62 -17.62 13.03
CA GLN A 138 31.47 -18.50 13.82
C GLN A 138 30.94 -19.93 13.93
N SER A 139 29.63 -20.15 13.77
CA SER A 139 29.03 -21.49 13.75
C SER A 139 29.29 -22.28 12.46
N LEU A 140 29.63 -21.58 11.37
CA LEU A 140 29.89 -22.18 10.06
C LEU A 140 31.35 -22.62 9.92
N ASN A 141 31.58 -23.74 9.24
CA ASN A 141 32.91 -24.17 8.83
C ASN A 141 33.41 -23.35 7.60
N GLU A 142 34.65 -23.60 7.17
CA GLU A 142 35.27 -22.84 6.07
C GLU A 142 34.51 -22.97 4.73
N GLU A 143 34.06 -24.17 4.39
CA GLU A 143 33.28 -24.42 3.17
C GLU A 143 31.92 -23.71 3.23
N GLU A 144 31.22 -23.81 4.36
CA GLU A 144 29.94 -23.16 4.58
C GLU A 144 30.05 -21.63 4.53
N ARG A 145 31.13 -21.06 5.08
CA ARG A 145 31.43 -19.62 4.96
C ARG A 145 31.68 -19.21 3.51
N ALA A 146 32.40 -20.04 2.74
CA ALA A 146 32.62 -19.79 1.32
C ALA A 146 31.31 -19.82 0.52
N GLN A 147 30.40 -20.76 0.84
CA GLN A 147 29.06 -20.82 0.24
C GLN A 147 28.24 -19.57 0.55
N TRP A 148 28.20 -19.14 1.82
CA TRP A 148 27.56 -17.88 2.22
C TRP A 148 28.16 -16.66 1.53
N HIS A 149 29.49 -16.56 1.48
CA HIS A 149 30.17 -15.45 0.83
C HIS A 149 29.82 -15.37 -0.66
N ASN A 150 29.89 -16.50 -1.37
CA ASN A 150 29.53 -16.57 -2.79
C ASN A 150 28.05 -16.24 -3.02
N TRP A 151 27.18 -16.74 -2.14
CA TRP A 151 25.75 -16.47 -2.23
C TRP A 151 25.41 -14.99 -2.04
N LEU A 152 26.06 -14.29 -1.11
CA LEU A 152 25.76 -12.90 -0.77
C LEU A 152 26.44 -11.87 -1.68
N ASP A 153 27.11 -12.30 -2.75
CA ASP A 153 27.75 -11.39 -3.70
C ASP A 153 26.70 -10.62 -4.52
N VAL A 154 26.68 -9.31 -4.33
CA VAL A 154 25.80 -8.38 -5.07
C VAL A 154 26.16 -8.33 -6.56
N SER A 155 27.42 -8.61 -6.92
CA SER A 155 27.88 -8.58 -8.31
C SER A 155 27.20 -9.65 -9.18
N ALA A 156 26.61 -10.68 -8.54
CA ALA A 156 25.83 -11.71 -9.20
C ALA A 156 24.57 -11.18 -9.92
N PHE A 157 24.06 -10.01 -9.53
CA PHE A 157 22.89 -9.40 -10.18
C PHE A 157 23.01 -7.88 -10.41
N TYR A 158 24.15 -7.27 -10.10
CA TYR A 158 24.46 -5.87 -10.40
C TYR A 158 25.78 -5.75 -11.14
N ASP A 159 25.76 -5.14 -12.32
CA ASP A 159 26.95 -4.84 -13.11
C ASP A 159 27.43 -3.41 -12.82
N SER A 160 28.61 -3.30 -12.21
CA SER A 160 29.21 -2.01 -11.85
C SER A 160 29.68 -1.19 -13.05
N LYS A 161 29.95 -1.82 -14.21
CA LYS A 161 30.39 -1.13 -15.43
C LYS A 161 29.22 -0.45 -16.12
N THR A 162 28.12 -1.17 -16.29
CA THR A 162 26.89 -0.63 -16.91
C THR A 162 26.02 0.13 -15.91
N GLN A 163 26.26 -0.05 -14.60
CA GLN A 163 25.46 0.49 -13.50
C GLN A 163 24.00 0.05 -13.57
N GLN A 164 23.78 -1.20 -13.96
CA GLN A 164 22.47 -1.80 -14.15
C GLN A 164 22.33 -3.09 -13.34
N VAL A 165 21.10 -3.37 -12.92
CA VAL A 165 20.74 -4.69 -12.41
C VAL A 165 20.50 -5.64 -13.59
N ILE A 166 20.95 -6.88 -13.46
CA ILE A 166 20.96 -7.87 -14.54
C ILE A 166 19.58 -8.52 -14.63
N ASN A 167 18.89 -8.37 -15.77
CA ASN A 167 17.56 -8.95 -16.04
C ASN A 167 16.47 -8.58 -15.01
N LEU A 168 16.58 -7.39 -14.41
CA LEU A 168 15.67 -6.92 -13.37
C LEU A 168 15.24 -5.47 -13.64
N PRO A 169 14.05 -5.06 -13.15
CA PRO A 169 13.67 -3.65 -13.17
C PRO A 169 14.55 -2.81 -12.26
N GLU A 170 14.72 -1.52 -12.58
CA GLU A 170 15.63 -0.63 -11.84
C GLU A 170 15.25 -0.38 -10.37
N ASN A 171 14.01 -0.67 -9.97
CA ASN A 171 13.60 -0.60 -8.57
C ASN A 171 14.40 -1.57 -7.66
N TYR A 172 15.09 -2.57 -8.23
CA TYR A 172 16.02 -3.45 -7.50
C TYR A 172 17.36 -2.77 -7.15
N LEU A 173 17.65 -1.57 -7.66
CA LEU A 173 18.85 -0.82 -7.27
C LEU A 173 18.87 -0.47 -5.77
N GLY A 174 17.70 -0.22 -5.17
CA GLY A 174 17.59 -0.02 -3.71
C GLY A 174 17.94 -1.29 -2.93
N VAL A 175 17.55 -2.47 -3.44
CA VAL A 175 17.92 -3.78 -2.88
C VAL A 175 19.42 -4.01 -3.00
N ALA A 176 20.00 -3.75 -4.18
CA ALA A 176 21.44 -3.87 -4.43
C ALA A 176 22.25 -2.93 -3.52
N ALA A 177 21.82 -1.68 -3.37
CA ALA A 177 22.47 -0.69 -2.50
C ALA A 177 22.47 -1.12 -1.02
N ARG A 178 21.37 -1.69 -0.52
CA ARG A 178 21.31 -2.23 0.85
C ARG A 178 22.18 -3.46 1.02
N ILE A 179 22.19 -4.37 0.05
CA ILE A 179 23.09 -5.54 0.10
C ILE A 179 24.54 -5.08 0.15
N ALA A 180 24.97 -4.23 -0.79
CA ALA A 180 26.33 -3.75 -0.87
C ALA A 180 26.78 -3.01 0.41
N SER A 181 25.95 -2.10 0.92
CA SER A 181 26.27 -1.34 2.14
C SER A 181 26.37 -2.22 3.39
N VAL A 182 25.46 -3.17 3.58
CA VAL A 182 25.51 -4.09 4.73
C VAL A 182 26.66 -5.09 4.58
N SER A 183 26.89 -5.65 3.39
CA SER A 183 28.04 -6.52 3.13
C SER A 183 29.37 -5.80 3.39
N TYR A 184 29.45 -4.51 3.06
CA TYR A 184 30.63 -3.68 3.37
C TYR A 184 30.82 -3.49 4.87
N GLN A 185 29.75 -3.19 5.62
CA GLN A 185 29.81 -3.09 7.08
C GLN A 185 30.23 -4.40 7.76
N LEU A 186 29.88 -5.54 7.18
CA LEU A 186 30.26 -6.87 7.66
C LEU A 186 31.68 -7.29 7.23
N GLY A 187 32.31 -6.57 6.28
CA GLY A 187 33.59 -6.96 5.70
C GLY A 187 33.50 -8.09 4.65
N LEU A 188 32.28 -8.49 4.24
CA LEU A 188 32.05 -9.44 3.13
C LEU A 188 32.38 -8.79 1.78
N LEU A 189 32.14 -7.50 1.65
CA LEU A 189 32.51 -6.71 0.48
C LEU A 189 33.58 -5.69 0.87
N LYS A 190 34.71 -5.67 0.16
CA LYS A 190 35.81 -4.72 0.44
C LYS A 190 35.88 -3.55 -0.56
N ASP A 191 35.22 -3.68 -1.71
CA ASP A 191 35.23 -2.68 -2.77
C ASP A 191 34.30 -1.51 -2.42
N ARG A 192 34.89 -0.46 -1.86
CA ARG A 192 34.19 0.79 -1.53
C ARG A 192 33.64 1.49 -2.79
N ALA A 193 34.35 1.41 -3.92
CA ALA A 193 33.92 2.08 -5.15
C ALA A 193 32.66 1.43 -5.72
N LEU A 194 32.53 0.10 -5.62
CA LEU A 194 31.28 -0.60 -5.97
C LEU A 194 30.12 -0.12 -5.10
N VAL A 195 30.32 -0.05 -3.77
CA VAL A 195 29.30 0.40 -2.81
C VAL A 195 28.85 1.83 -3.12
N ASP A 196 29.82 2.74 -3.27
CA ASP A 196 29.51 4.14 -3.57
C ASP A 196 28.85 4.31 -4.94
N GLY A 197 29.25 3.51 -5.94
CA GLY A 197 28.68 3.49 -7.27
C GLY A 197 27.22 3.06 -7.28
N VAL A 198 26.90 1.93 -6.62
CA VAL A 198 25.51 1.43 -6.58
C VAL A 198 24.58 2.35 -5.78
N ILE A 199 25.05 2.92 -4.66
CA ILE A 199 24.26 3.89 -3.87
C ILE A 199 24.00 5.15 -4.69
N THR A 200 25.03 5.70 -5.35
CA THR A 200 24.88 6.88 -6.22
C THR A 200 23.91 6.61 -7.36
N ARG A 201 23.98 5.42 -7.96
CA ARG A 201 23.05 5.00 -9.02
C ARG A 201 21.62 4.87 -8.51
N ALA A 202 21.44 4.29 -7.32
CA ALA A 202 20.13 4.11 -6.69
C ALA A 202 19.48 5.45 -6.31
N ALA A 203 20.29 6.44 -5.91
CA ALA A 203 19.82 7.75 -5.48
C ALA A 203 19.38 8.68 -6.63
N ARG A 204 19.70 8.36 -7.89
CA ARG A 204 19.39 9.21 -9.07
C ARG A 204 17.96 9.76 -9.13
N PRO A 205 16.90 9.02 -8.78
CA PRO A 205 15.53 9.57 -8.79
C PRO A 205 15.32 10.77 -7.88
N PHE A 206 16.16 10.95 -6.86
CA PHE A 206 16.06 12.01 -5.86
C PHE A 206 17.08 13.13 -6.08
N VAL A 207 17.98 12.97 -7.04
CA VAL A 207 18.93 14.00 -7.44
C VAL A 207 18.20 15.04 -8.28
N ASN A 208 18.64 16.31 -8.21
CA ASN A 208 18.04 17.44 -8.95
C ASN A 208 16.57 17.74 -8.59
N GLY A 209 16.17 17.48 -7.35
CA GLY A 209 14.86 17.87 -6.81
C GLY A 209 13.72 16.88 -7.05
N GLY A 210 14.01 15.67 -7.55
CA GLY A 210 13.02 14.59 -7.63
C GLY A 210 12.55 14.13 -6.23
N ILE A 211 11.24 13.93 -6.07
CA ILE A 211 10.64 13.53 -4.79
C ILE A 211 10.17 12.07 -4.79
N TYR A 212 9.69 11.57 -5.93
CA TYR A 212 9.11 10.24 -6.05
C TYR A 212 9.90 9.40 -7.06
N SER A 213 10.10 8.13 -6.76
CA SER A 213 10.73 7.19 -7.69
C SER A 213 9.69 6.37 -8.44
N ASP A 214 9.85 6.26 -9.74
CA ASP A 214 9.09 5.36 -10.59
C ASP A 214 9.46 3.90 -10.27
N ASP A 215 8.47 3.06 -9.98
CA ASP A 215 8.67 1.63 -9.66
C ASP A 215 9.06 0.80 -10.90
N ASN A 216 8.85 1.32 -12.11
CA ASN A 216 9.34 0.71 -13.35
C ASN A 216 9.70 1.79 -14.38
N PRO A 217 10.82 2.50 -14.20
CA PRO A 217 11.16 3.61 -15.06
C PRO A 217 11.33 3.17 -16.53
N PRO A 218 10.92 4.01 -17.51
CA PRO A 218 10.31 5.34 -17.37
C PRO A 218 8.76 5.33 -17.45
N THR A 219 8.08 4.28 -16.97
CA THR A 219 6.63 4.10 -17.21
C THR A 219 5.72 5.11 -16.51
N GLY A 220 6.16 5.73 -15.43
CA GLY A 220 5.39 6.63 -14.57
C GLY A 220 4.55 5.91 -13.51
N ARG A 221 5.01 4.75 -13.01
CA ARG A 221 4.30 3.97 -11.98
C ARG A 221 4.71 4.44 -10.59
N PHE A 222 3.78 5.07 -9.88
CA PHE A 222 4.00 5.60 -8.54
C PHE A 222 3.00 5.00 -7.55
N ASP A 223 3.52 4.27 -6.57
CA ASP A 223 2.77 3.65 -5.47
C ASP A 223 3.65 3.59 -4.21
N ARG A 224 3.28 2.74 -3.24
CA ARG A 224 4.02 2.54 -1.98
C ARG A 224 5.52 2.26 -2.18
N TYR A 225 5.93 1.68 -3.31
CA TYR A 225 7.32 1.34 -3.57
C TYR A 225 8.22 2.58 -3.67
N SER A 226 7.68 3.75 -4.02
CA SER A 226 8.45 5.00 -3.99
C SER A 226 8.95 5.33 -2.56
N ASN A 227 8.10 5.10 -1.55
CA ASN A 227 8.45 5.35 -0.16
C ASN A 227 9.44 4.30 0.36
N GLU A 228 9.19 3.03 0.07
CA GLU A 228 10.09 1.92 0.43
C GLU A 228 11.47 2.11 -0.20
N TYR A 229 11.52 2.46 -1.49
CA TYR A 229 12.77 2.69 -2.21
C TYR A 229 13.57 3.87 -1.63
N ALA A 230 12.92 5.01 -1.32
CA ALA A 230 13.58 6.15 -0.68
C ALA A 230 14.19 5.77 0.68
N ARG A 231 13.46 5.01 1.52
CA ARG A 231 13.99 4.49 2.80
C ARG A 231 15.15 3.52 2.58
N PHE A 232 15.12 2.71 1.54
CA PHE A 232 16.21 1.78 1.23
C PHE A 232 17.49 2.50 0.83
N VAL A 233 17.39 3.54 0.01
CA VAL A 233 18.54 4.39 -0.36
C VAL A 233 19.08 5.13 0.86
N TRP A 234 18.19 5.66 1.72
CA TRP A 234 18.58 6.31 2.97
C TRP A 234 19.35 5.37 3.90
N ASP A 235 18.79 4.20 4.23
CA ASP A 235 19.42 3.18 5.07
C ASP A 235 20.81 2.78 4.53
N ALA A 236 20.93 2.63 3.20
CA ALA A 236 22.19 2.25 2.57
C ALA A 236 23.24 3.37 2.65
N ALA A 237 22.85 4.62 2.41
CA ALA A 237 23.75 5.78 2.49
C ALA A 237 24.18 6.06 3.93
N GLU A 238 23.26 5.95 4.89
CA GLU A 238 23.56 6.11 6.32
C GLU A 238 24.56 5.05 6.80
N ALA A 239 24.40 3.81 6.34
CA ALA A 239 25.28 2.70 6.69
C ALA A 239 26.77 2.94 6.34
N VAL A 240 27.07 3.79 5.36
CA VAL A 240 28.45 4.06 4.88
C VAL A 240 28.83 5.54 4.90
N ASP A 241 28.10 6.36 5.67
CA ASP A 241 28.32 7.80 5.89
C ASP A 241 28.34 8.65 4.59
N ARG A 242 27.43 8.37 3.65
CA ARG A 242 27.28 9.13 2.39
C ARG A 242 26.35 10.33 2.55
N LYS A 243 26.84 11.38 3.20
CA LYS A 243 26.07 12.62 3.50
C LYS A 243 25.49 13.32 2.27
N ASP A 244 26.22 13.31 1.16
CA ASP A 244 25.76 13.86 -0.12
C ASP A 244 24.47 13.18 -0.60
N ILE A 245 24.37 11.86 -0.43
CA ILE A 245 23.17 11.09 -0.79
C ILE A 245 22.06 11.30 0.23
N LEU A 246 22.39 11.33 1.53
CA LEU A 246 21.40 11.64 2.57
C LEU A 246 20.74 13.00 2.30
N ASP A 247 21.52 14.03 1.99
CA ASP A 247 20.99 15.36 1.71
C ASP A 247 20.14 15.40 0.43
N ALA A 248 20.49 14.61 -0.59
CA ALA A 248 19.67 14.47 -1.80
C ALA A 248 18.32 13.77 -1.53
N VAL A 249 18.31 12.74 -0.68
CA VAL A 249 17.10 11.93 -0.39
C VAL A 249 16.21 12.58 0.69
N ARG A 250 16.77 13.43 1.54
CA ARG A 250 16.08 14.06 2.68
C ARG A 250 14.76 14.78 2.28
N PRO A 251 14.69 15.58 1.21
CA PRO A 251 13.43 16.23 0.80
C PRO A 251 12.36 15.20 0.39
N SER A 252 12.77 14.14 -0.31
CA SER A 252 11.90 13.04 -0.72
C SER A 252 11.26 12.37 0.49
N LEU A 253 12.05 11.98 1.50
CA LEU A 253 11.49 11.37 2.71
C LEU A 253 10.52 12.29 3.45
N LYS A 254 10.82 13.58 3.59
CA LYS A 254 9.89 14.53 4.24
C LYS A 254 8.53 14.57 3.55
N GLU A 255 8.52 14.74 2.24
CA GLU A 255 7.26 14.83 1.48
C GLU A 255 6.54 13.47 1.41
N GLN A 256 7.26 12.37 1.25
CA GLN A 256 6.66 11.04 1.17
C GLN A 256 6.10 10.56 2.52
N MET A 257 6.71 10.91 3.66
CA MET A 257 6.14 10.60 4.99
C MET A 257 4.92 11.45 5.29
N LYS A 258 4.91 12.72 4.89
CA LYS A 258 3.71 13.57 4.94
C LYS A 258 2.59 13.01 4.07
N LEU A 259 2.90 12.58 2.84
CA LEU A 259 1.94 11.91 1.98
C LEU A 259 1.37 10.69 2.68
N TRP A 260 2.19 9.72 3.10
CA TRP A 260 1.73 8.52 3.80
C TRP A 260 0.80 8.83 4.99
N TRP A 261 1.14 9.82 5.82
CA TRP A 261 0.29 10.22 6.95
C TRP A 261 -1.08 10.75 6.53
N ASP A 262 -1.14 11.47 5.41
CA ASP A 262 -2.42 11.93 4.88
C ASP A 262 -3.26 10.80 4.28
N LEU A 263 -2.62 9.71 3.82
CA LEU A 263 -3.29 8.56 3.20
C LEU A 263 -3.88 7.57 4.21
N ILE A 264 -3.32 7.50 5.43
CA ILE A 264 -3.62 6.42 6.36
C ILE A 264 -5.12 6.31 6.70
N LEU A 265 -5.65 5.09 6.60
CA LEU A 265 -7.04 4.76 6.93
C LEU A 265 -7.22 4.60 8.46
N PRO A 266 -8.46 4.67 8.99
CA PRO A 266 -8.66 4.64 10.45
C PRO A 266 -8.19 3.34 11.11
N ASP A 267 -8.11 2.25 10.35
CA ASP A 267 -7.63 0.92 10.78
C ASP A 267 -6.12 0.73 10.55
N GLY A 268 -5.37 1.78 10.22
CA GLY A 268 -3.92 1.72 10.04
C GLY A 268 -3.47 1.27 8.64
N TYR A 269 -4.38 1.11 7.68
CA TYR A 269 -4.01 0.79 6.30
C TYR A 269 -3.31 1.98 5.63
N GLY A 270 -2.03 1.82 5.26
CA GLY A 270 -1.18 2.92 4.78
C GLY A 270 -1.44 3.41 3.35
N TYR A 271 -1.39 2.51 2.35
CA TYR A 271 -1.57 2.83 0.93
C TYR A 271 -2.76 2.06 0.36
N ALA A 272 -3.71 2.78 -0.25
CA ALA A 272 -4.95 2.19 -0.75
C ALA A 272 -4.93 1.81 -2.23
N TRP A 273 -3.84 2.06 -2.96
CA TRP A 273 -3.69 1.74 -4.37
C TRP A 273 -2.33 1.13 -4.68
N GLY A 274 -2.20 0.62 -5.90
CA GLY A 274 -0.96 0.06 -6.43
C GLY A 274 -0.84 -1.43 -6.15
N ARG A 275 0.36 -2.00 -6.35
CA ARG A 275 0.57 -3.45 -6.19
C ARG A 275 1.02 -3.82 -4.78
N SER A 276 0.94 -5.12 -4.47
CA SER A 276 1.31 -5.66 -3.16
C SER A 276 0.48 -5.07 -2.01
N MET A 277 -0.80 -4.86 -2.25
CA MET A 277 -1.79 -4.43 -1.27
C MET A 277 -2.20 -5.57 -0.30
N GLY A 278 -3.05 -5.25 0.67
CA GLY A 278 -3.52 -6.17 1.70
C GLY A 278 -2.59 -6.17 2.90
N VAL A 279 -2.18 -7.35 3.39
CA VAL A 279 -1.38 -7.50 4.63
C VAL A 279 -0.12 -6.63 4.62
N VAL A 280 0.51 -6.46 3.46
CA VAL A 280 1.74 -5.69 3.29
C VAL A 280 1.55 -4.22 3.62
N SER A 281 0.40 -3.61 3.30
CA SER A 281 0.20 -2.20 3.61
C SER A 281 0.03 -1.93 5.10
N TYR A 282 -0.37 -2.92 5.91
CA TYR A 282 -0.38 -2.81 7.37
C TYR A 282 1.02 -3.02 7.95
N MET A 283 1.79 -3.98 7.40
CA MET A 283 3.20 -4.15 7.77
C MET A 283 4.02 -2.89 7.47
N ASP A 284 3.80 -2.26 6.32
CA ASP A 284 4.48 -1.02 5.93
C ASP A 284 4.16 0.12 6.92
N THR A 285 2.92 0.21 7.43
CA THR A 285 2.58 1.17 8.50
C THR A 285 3.44 0.96 9.74
N MET A 286 3.61 -0.29 10.20
CA MET A 286 4.48 -0.59 11.34
C MET A 286 5.94 -0.21 11.05
N GLU A 287 6.46 -0.58 9.87
CA GLU A 287 7.84 -0.26 9.47
C GLU A 287 8.10 1.24 9.32
N ILE A 288 7.15 2.00 8.76
CA ILE A 288 7.25 3.45 8.61
C ILE A 288 7.26 4.10 9.98
N VAL A 289 6.38 3.73 10.90
CA VAL A 289 6.40 4.27 12.27
C VAL A 289 7.71 3.90 12.98
N GLY A 290 8.20 2.67 12.83
CA GLY A 290 9.51 2.27 13.36
C GLY A 290 10.67 3.11 12.78
N PHE A 291 10.65 3.39 11.48
CA PHE A 291 11.61 4.28 10.82
C PHE A 291 11.51 5.72 11.38
N LEU A 292 10.30 6.27 11.49
CA LEU A 292 10.04 7.60 12.05
C LEU A 292 10.42 7.69 13.53
N GLY A 293 10.34 6.59 14.28
CA GLY A 293 10.85 6.49 15.64
C GLY A 293 12.37 6.73 15.70
N ALA A 294 13.12 6.15 14.76
CA ALA A 294 14.56 6.31 14.64
C ALA A 294 15.01 7.63 14.00
N HIS A 295 14.16 8.24 13.17
CA HIS A 295 14.45 9.48 12.42
C HIS A 295 13.38 10.56 12.66
N PRO A 296 13.42 11.25 13.82
CA PRO A 296 12.41 12.25 14.18
C PRO A 296 12.25 13.38 13.16
N GLU A 297 13.28 13.69 12.37
CA GLU A 297 13.27 14.76 11.37
C GLU A 297 12.30 14.55 10.20
N PHE A 298 11.79 13.33 10.03
CA PHE A 298 10.82 12.97 8.98
C PHE A 298 9.39 12.82 9.49
N ARG A 299 9.16 13.02 10.79
CA ARG A 299 7.85 12.80 11.40
C ARG A 299 6.81 13.81 10.88
N PRO A 300 5.68 13.33 10.32
CA PRO A 300 4.57 14.19 9.91
C PRO A 300 3.62 14.52 11.07
N ALA A 301 3.75 13.83 12.21
CA ALA A 301 2.96 14.00 13.42
C ALA A 301 3.78 13.61 14.65
N ALA A 302 3.31 13.98 15.85
CA ALA A 302 3.92 13.57 17.12
C ALA A 302 3.94 12.03 17.27
N LEU A 303 4.91 11.50 18.00
CA LEU A 303 5.12 10.05 18.12
C LEU A 303 3.92 9.33 18.74
N GLU A 304 3.17 9.97 19.65
CA GLU A 304 1.93 9.44 20.24
C GLU A 304 0.83 9.22 19.18
N GLN A 305 0.77 10.09 18.17
CA GLN A 305 -0.18 9.94 17.06
C GLN A 305 0.28 8.84 16.09
N LEU A 306 1.58 8.76 15.83
CA LEU A 306 2.17 7.66 15.04
C LEU A 306 1.99 6.30 15.73
N ALA A 307 2.08 6.27 17.08
CA ALA A 307 1.82 5.07 17.88
C ALA A 307 0.38 4.55 17.72
N SER A 308 -0.58 5.47 17.56
CA SER A 308 -1.99 5.11 17.28
C SER A 308 -2.12 4.38 15.93
N ALA A 309 -1.37 4.83 14.91
CA ALA A 309 -1.32 4.17 13.60
C ALA A 309 -0.67 2.78 13.65
N TYR A 310 0.45 2.67 14.37
CA TYR A 310 1.12 1.39 14.62
C TYR A 310 0.18 0.40 15.31
N TYR A 311 -0.51 0.85 16.36
CA TYR A 311 -1.47 0.04 17.12
C TYR A 311 -2.62 -0.47 16.24
N GLN A 312 -3.22 0.40 15.42
CA GLN A 312 -4.33 0.00 14.54
C GLN A 312 -3.89 -1.02 13.49
N ALA A 313 -2.72 -0.82 12.87
CA ALA A 313 -2.16 -1.79 11.93
C ALA A 313 -1.87 -3.15 12.61
N TRP A 314 -1.33 -3.13 13.84
CA TRP A 314 -1.14 -4.34 14.64
C TRP A 314 -2.45 -5.05 14.95
N ARG A 315 -3.50 -4.32 15.40
CA ARG A 315 -4.82 -4.90 15.66
C ARG A 315 -5.37 -5.61 14.44
N TRP A 316 -5.27 -4.97 13.26
CA TRP A 316 -5.74 -5.57 12.02
C TRP A 316 -4.96 -6.85 11.68
N LEU A 317 -3.62 -6.82 11.75
CA LEU A 317 -2.78 -7.99 11.48
C LEU A 317 -3.05 -9.13 12.46
N ARG A 318 -3.27 -8.83 13.74
CA ARG A 318 -3.67 -9.84 14.73
C ARG A 318 -5.02 -10.44 14.44
N HIS A 319 -5.99 -9.66 13.97
CA HIS A 319 -7.29 -10.16 13.58
C HIS A 319 -7.23 -11.05 12.33
N ASP A 320 -6.37 -10.72 11.37
CA ASP A 320 -6.16 -11.53 10.15
C ASP A 320 -5.36 -12.83 10.41
N TYR A 321 -4.51 -12.82 11.44
CA TYR A 321 -3.71 -13.97 11.85
C TYR A 321 -4.54 -15.04 12.57
N ASN A 322 -4.46 -16.28 12.08
CA ASN A 322 -5.17 -17.42 12.64
C ASN A 322 -4.27 -18.25 13.57
N ASP A 323 -4.54 -18.19 14.87
CA ASP A 323 -3.76 -18.88 15.92
C ASP A 323 -3.82 -20.41 15.83
N LYS A 324 -4.76 -21.00 15.08
CA LYS A 324 -4.85 -22.46 14.87
C LYS A 324 -3.97 -22.94 13.73
N SER A 325 -3.88 -22.15 12.66
CA SER A 325 -3.05 -22.46 11.50
C SER A 325 -1.69 -21.77 11.55
N HIS A 326 -1.43 -20.96 12.57
CA HIS A 326 -0.21 -20.18 12.73
C HIS A 326 0.15 -19.37 11.47
N ALA A 327 -0.85 -18.77 10.80
CA ALA A 327 -0.64 -18.11 9.52
C ALA A 327 -1.57 -16.90 9.32
N LEU A 328 -1.11 -15.94 8.52
CA LEU A 328 -1.97 -14.89 7.98
C LEU A 328 -2.97 -15.46 6.98
N SER A 329 -4.18 -14.92 6.97
CA SER A 329 -5.30 -15.40 6.16
C SER A 329 -5.27 -14.85 4.72
N VAL A 330 -4.07 -14.78 4.11
CA VAL A 330 -3.83 -14.11 2.82
C VAL A 330 -4.65 -14.69 1.67
N PHE A 331 -5.04 -15.96 1.73
CA PHE A 331 -5.89 -16.64 0.74
C PHE A 331 -7.25 -17.07 1.28
N ALA A 332 -7.75 -16.43 2.34
CA ALA A 332 -9.12 -16.64 2.78
C ALA A 332 -10.13 -16.22 1.69
N PHE A 333 -11.37 -16.70 1.81
CA PHE A 333 -12.45 -16.37 0.88
C PHE A 333 -12.56 -14.85 0.66
N GLY A 334 -12.69 -14.43 -0.60
CA GLY A 334 -12.78 -13.01 -0.95
C GLY A 334 -11.46 -12.23 -0.87
N ARG A 335 -10.33 -12.85 -0.50
CA ARG A 335 -9.02 -12.20 -0.53
C ARG A 335 -8.37 -12.31 -1.91
N GLY A 336 -8.05 -11.16 -2.49
CA GLY A 336 -7.29 -11.03 -3.72
C GLY A 336 -5.80 -10.93 -3.45
N ASN A 337 -4.99 -11.54 -4.30
CA ASN A 337 -3.54 -11.48 -4.27
C ASN A 337 -3.00 -11.27 -5.68
N TYR A 338 -1.83 -10.62 -5.78
CA TYR A 338 -1.10 -10.52 -7.03
C TYR A 338 -0.53 -11.88 -7.42
N ALA A 339 -0.35 -12.10 -8.72
CA ALA A 339 0.05 -13.38 -9.30
C ALA A 339 1.37 -13.92 -8.75
N TYR A 340 2.24 -13.05 -8.24
CA TYR A 340 3.50 -13.45 -7.62
C TYR A 340 3.35 -13.90 -6.15
N ILE A 341 2.23 -13.61 -5.47
CA ILE A 341 1.90 -14.12 -4.14
C ILE A 341 1.08 -15.40 -4.33
N THR A 342 1.79 -16.51 -4.52
CA THR A 342 1.19 -17.83 -4.76
C THR A 342 1.06 -18.63 -3.46
N ARG A 343 0.40 -19.80 -3.52
CA ARG A 343 0.26 -20.70 -2.37
C ARG A 343 1.61 -21.22 -1.85
N GLU A 344 2.57 -21.35 -2.75
CA GLU A 344 3.98 -21.68 -2.43
C GLU A 344 4.68 -20.59 -1.62
N ARG A 345 4.09 -19.38 -1.55
CA ARG A 345 4.56 -18.22 -0.79
C ARG A 345 3.65 -17.83 0.37
N GLU A 346 2.70 -18.68 0.73
CA GLU A 346 1.79 -18.41 1.84
C GLU A 346 2.54 -18.25 3.17
N TRP A 347 3.48 -19.17 3.44
CA TRP A 347 4.30 -19.07 4.66
C TRP A 347 5.21 -17.84 4.62
N GLN A 348 5.74 -17.50 3.44
CA GLN A 348 6.57 -16.32 3.21
C GLN A 348 5.88 -15.01 3.64
N GLN A 349 4.57 -14.85 3.43
CA GLN A 349 3.83 -13.67 3.92
C GLN A 349 3.79 -13.62 5.44
N THR A 350 3.60 -14.77 6.09
CA THR A 350 3.53 -14.89 7.54
C THR A 350 4.87 -14.60 8.21
N VAL A 351 5.97 -15.21 7.75
CA VAL A 351 7.30 -14.94 8.35
C VAL A 351 7.81 -13.54 8.02
N ASN A 352 7.41 -12.96 6.88
CA ASN A 352 7.70 -11.56 6.59
C ASN A 352 7.00 -10.63 7.58
N PHE A 353 5.78 -10.94 8.01
CA PHE A 353 5.11 -10.22 9.10
C PHE A 353 5.90 -10.31 10.40
N PHE A 354 6.41 -11.47 10.79
CA PHE A 354 7.24 -11.58 11.99
C PHE A 354 8.53 -10.77 11.89
N GLY A 355 9.24 -10.87 10.76
CA GLY A 355 10.50 -10.15 10.58
C GLY A 355 10.35 -8.64 10.52
N LYS A 356 9.39 -8.13 9.72
CA LYS A 356 9.06 -6.71 9.66
C LYS A 356 8.54 -6.22 11.01
N GLY A 357 7.66 -6.99 11.66
CA GLY A 357 7.09 -6.72 12.96
C GLY A 357 8.15 -6.58 14.05
N ALA A 358 9.06 -7.55 14.17
CA ALA A 358 10.14 -7.53 15.16
C ALA A 358 11.09 -6.34 14.98
N LEU A 359 11.50 -6.06 13.74
CA LEU A 359 12.37 -4.92 13.44
C LEU A 359 11.67 -3.58 13.76
N ALA A 360 10.41 -3.44 13.34
CA ALA A 360 9.63 -2.25 13.60
C ALA A 360 9.39 -2.05 15.10
N GLN A 361 9.05 -3.11 15.84
CA GLN A 361 8.83 -3.11 17.28
C GLN A 361 10.07 -2.65 18.05
N ALA A 362 11.24 -3.21 17.73
CA ALA A 362 12.50 -2.83 18.38
C ALA A 362 12.79 -1.32 18.25
N ARG A 363 12.51 -0.73 17.09
CA ARG A 363 12.68 0.71 16.85
C ARG A 363 11.60 1.54 17.54
N PHE A 364 10.35 1.08 17.47
CA PHE A 364 9.19 1.75 18.04
C PHE A 364 9.26 1.87 19.56
N VAL A 365 9.51 0.77 20.27
CA VAL A 365 9.62 0.76 21.74
C VAL A 365 10.78 1.61 22.23
N ARG A 366 11.92 1.58 21.52
CA ARG A 366 13.06 2.46 21.81
C ARG A 366 12.64 3.93 21.70
N ALA A 367 11.92 4.31 20.65
CA ALA A 367 11.44 5.67 20.47
C ALA A 367 10.46 6.09 21.58
N LEU A 368 9.47 5.26 21.90
CA LEU A 368 8.53 5.52 23.01
C LEU A 368 9.25 5.70 24.34
N THR A 369 10.24 4.86 24.62
CA THR A 369 11.05 4.93 25.85
C THR A 369 11.87 6.22 25.91
N ASN A 370 12.55 6.57 24.81
CA ASN A 370 13.37 7.78 24.72
C ASN A 370 12.53 9.05 24.93
N GLU A 371 11.29 9.07 24.44
CA GLU A 371 10.36 10.20 24.57
C GLU A 371 9.43 10.08 25.79
N LYS A 372 9.58 9.03 26.60
CA LYS A 372 8.82 8.79 27.84
C LYS A 372 7.30 8.74 27.62
N ILE A 373 6.86 8.17 26.49
CA ILE A 373 5.45 8.01 26.16
C ILE A 373 4.91 6.77 26.86
N ALA A 374 4.25 6.96 27.99
CA ALA A 374 3.67 5.87 28.79
C ALA A 374 2.37 5.31 28.19
N SER A 375 1.56 6.17 27.56
CA SER A 375 0.32 5.78 26.90
C SER A 375 -0.04 6.71 25.75
N PHE A 376 -0.91 6.24 24.85
CA PHE A 376 -1.37 6.98 23.67
C PHE A 376 -2.80 6.56 23.29
N SER A 377 -3.42 7.28 22.34
CA SER A 377 -4.79 6.99 21.89
C SER A 377 -4.86 5.68 21.11
N SER A 378 -5.92 4.88 21.30
CA SER A 378 -6.20 3.76 20.39
C SER A 378 -6.58 4.23 18.98
N GLU A 379 -7.14 5.43 18.84
CA GLU A 379 -7.60 5.99 17.56
C GLU A 379 -6.57 6.91 16.93
N ILE A 380 -6.41 6.81 15.61
CA ILE A 380 -5.58 7.71 14.82
C ILE A 380 -6.31 9.06 14.69
N THR A 381 -5.69 10.15 15.15
CA THR A 381 -6.22 11.50 14.86
C THR A 381 -5.90 11.86 13.42
N ARG A 382 -6.93 11.95 12.59
CA ARG A 382 -6.79 12.21 11.15
C ARG A 382 -7.52 13.51 10.80
N PRO A 383 -6.82 14.65 10.73
CA PRO A 383 -7.45 15.92 10.36
C PRO A 383 -7.98 15.86 8.93
N ASP A 384 -8.95 16.71 8.60
CA ASP A 384 -9.44 16.84 7.23
C ASP A 384 -8.27 17.18 6.28
N VAL A 385 -8.28 16.59 5.10
CA VAL A 385 -7.31 16.86 4.03
C VAL A 385 -8.04 16.96 2.71
N ALA A 386 -7.62 17.89 1.85
CA ALA A 386 -8.07 17.99 0.47
C ALA A 386 -6.93 18.63 -0.33
N ARG A 387 -6.19 17.82 -1.09
CA ARG A 387 -5.06 18.32 -1.90
C ARG A 387 -4.70 17.35 -3.02
N PHE A 388 -3.93 17.85 -3.96
CA PHE A 388 -3.29 17.04 -4.99
C PHE A 388 -1.77 17.01 -4.80
N VAL A 389 -1.15 15.89 -5.13
CA VAL A 389 0.31 15.71 -5.13
C VAL A 389 0.75 15.26 -6.50
N PHE A 390 1.62 16.05 -7.13
CA PHE A 390 2.30 15.61 -8.34
C PHE A 390 3.43 14.65 -8.00
N PHE A 391 3.48 13.53 -8.71
CA PHE A 391 4.62 12.62 -8.73
C PHE A 391 5.54 12.94 -9.91
N ARG A 392 4.96 13.39 -11.02
CA ARG A 392 5.66 13.76 -12.24
C ARG A 392 4.94 14.91 -12.93
N HIS A 393 5.70 15.88 -13.43
CA HIS A 393 5.26 16.95 -14.33
C HIS A 393 5.71 16.68 -15.77
N GLY A 394 5.28 17.51 -16.73
CA GLY A 394 5.70 17.44 -18.14
C GLY A 394 4.58 16.92 -19.05
N ASP A 395 4.94 16.22 -20.13
CA ASP A 395 4.01 15.83 -21.21
C ASP A 395 3.00 14.75 -20.83
N ARG A 396 3.25 14.03 -19.74
CA ARG A 396 2.33 13.02 -19.19
C ARG A 396 2.34 13.13 -17.66
N PRO A 397 1.73 14.17 -17.07
CA PRO A 397 1.70 14.36 -15.63
C PRO A 397 1.10 13.14 -14.91
N ALA A 398 1.58 12.92 -13.69
CA ALA A 398 1.09 11.87 -12.80
C ALA A 398 1.04 12.40 -11.36
N GLY A 399 0.14 11.87 -10.55
CA GLY A 399 -0.04 12.30 -9.17
C GLY A 399 -1.19 11.59 -8.47
N VAL A 400 -1.57 12.09 -7.31
CA VAL A 400 -2.69 11.56 -6.53
C VAL A 400 -3.48 12.71 -5.91
N SER A 401 -4.81 12.67 -6.07
CA SER A 401 -5.71 13.47 -5.24
C SER A 401 -6.05 12.69 -3.99
N LEU A 402 -6.02 13.36 -2.85
CA LEU A 402 -6.41 12.78 -1.57
C LEU A 402 -7.41 13.70 -0.89
N ALA A 403 -8.46 13.09 -0.35
CA ALA A 403 -9.46 13.80 0.41
C ALA A 403 -9.88 13.01 1.65
N ARG A 404 -10.14 13.72 2.74
CA ARG A 404 -10.75 13.24 3.96
C ARG A 404 -11.60 14.37 4.53
N GLN A 405 -12.89 14.13 4.66
CA GLN A 405 -13.85 15.04 5.27
C GLN A 405 -15.01 14.23 5.86
N GLY A 406 -15.10 14.20 7.19
CA GLY A 406 -16.13 13.42 7.89
C GLY A 406 -16.08 11.93 7.53
N PRO A 407 -17.17 11.32 7.01
CA PRO A 407 -17.19 9.91 6.63
C PRO A 407 -16.53 9.65 5.27
N ILE A 408 -16.24 10.67 4.45
CA ILE A 408 -15.54 10.48 3.17
C ILE A 408 -14.03 10.47 3.41
N TYR A 409 -13.37 9.47 2.83
CA TYR A 409 -11.93 9.49 2.64
C TYR A 409 -11.59 8.65 1.41
N PHE A 410 -10.68 9.14 0.56
CA PHE A 410 -10.22 8.39 -0.61
C PHE A 410 -8.88 8.92 -1.13
N THR A 411 -8.25 8.09 -1.95
CA THR A 411 -7.08 8.43 -2.77
C THR A 411 -7.41 8.13 -4.22
N LEU A 412 -7.19 9.09 -5.10
CA LEU A 412 -7.50 9.01 -6.53
C LEU A 412 -6.18 9.15 -7.31
N PRO A 413 -5.52 8.03 -7.64
CA PRO A 413 -4.24 8.03 -8.33
C PRO A 413 -4.43 8.26 -9.82
N ILE A 414 -3.62 9.17 -10.39
CA ILE A 414 -3.46 9.37 -11.81
C ILE A 414 -2.02 8.92 -12.14
N THR A 415 -1.83 7.63 -12.40
CA THR A 415 -0.52 7.01 -12.58
C THR A 415 -0.60 5.82 -13.54
N THR A 416 0.52 5.13 -13.77
CA THR A 416 0.64 3.97 -14.64
C THR A 416 0.49 2.67 -13.88
N GLY A 417 -0.31 1.74 -14.42
CA GLY A 417 -0.49 0.42 -13.85
C GLY A 417 0.61 -0.58 -14.19
N THR A 418 0.52 -1.79 -13.65
CA THR A 418 1.37 -2.92 -14.10
C THR A 418 0.98 -3.40 -15.50
N LYS A 419 -0.27 -3.16 -15.90
CA LYS A 419 -0.85 -3.40 -17.23
C LYS A 419 -1.92 -2.33 -17.49
N PRO A 420 -2.14 -1.90 -18.75
CA PRO A 420 -3.24 -1.01 -19.10
C PRO A 420 -4.59 -1.55 -18.62
N GLY A 421 -5.33 -0.73 -17.86
CA GLY A 421 -6.67 -1.06 -17.38
C GLY A 421 -6.73 -1.91 -16.10
N VAL A 422 -5.60 -2.19 -15.44
CA VAL A 422 -5.61 -2.93 -14.16
C VAL A 422 -6.24 -2.08 -13.05
N ALA A 423 -7.23 -2.63 -12.34
CA ALA A 423 -8.09 -1.88 -11.43
C ALA A 423 -7.34 -1.22 -10.26
N ASP A 424 -6.25 -1.82 -9.80
CA ASP A 424 -5.43 -1.34 -8.67
C ASP A 424 -4.78 0.04 -8.92
N TYR A 425 -4.69 0.48 -10.18
CA TYR A 425 -4.07 1.74 -10.58
C TYR A 425 -5.01 2.66 -11.36
N LEU A 426 -6.26 2.26 -11.56
CA LEU A 426 -7.23 3.11 -12.25
C LEU A 426 -7.50 4.38 -11.44
N PRO A 427 -7.79 5.52 -12.12
CA PRO A 427 -8.24 6.75 -11.50
C PRO A 427 -9.67 6.62 -10.92
N ALA A 428 -9.76 5.84 -9.85
CA ALA A 428 -10.91 5.59 -9.00
C ALA A 428 -10.62 6.02 -7.54
N PRO A 429 -11.64 6.30 -6.71
CA PRO A 429 -11.45 6.73 -5.32
C PRO A 429 -11.11 5.54 -4.39
N HIS A 430 -9.88 5.04 -4.45
CA HIS A 430 -9.41 3.95 -3.58
C HIS A 430 -9.53 4.34 -2.11
N GLY A 431 -9.98 3.40 -1.27
CA GLY A 431 -10.24 3.63 0.15
C GLY A 431 -11.60 4.26 0.47
N LEU A 432 -12.38 4.70 -0.54
CA LEU A 432 -13.75 5.19 -0.32
C LEU A 432 -14.61 4.14 0.39
N PRO A 433 -15.25 4.46 1.53
CA PRO A 433 -16.13 3.51 2.22
C PRO A 433 -17.22 2.96 1.30
N GLY A 434 -17.35 1.64 1.26
CA GLY A 434 -18.29 0.94 0.39
C GLY A 434 -17.73 0.58 -1.00
N PHE A 435 -16.50 0.97 -1.34
CA PHE A 435 -15.85 0.69 -2.62
C PHE A 435 -14.51 -0.04 -2.41
N ALA A 436 -14.23 -1.04 -3.25
CA ALA A 436 -12.93 -1.71 -3.29
C ALA A 436 -12.70 -2.33 -4.66
N ASN A 437 -11.49 -2.21 -5.20
CA ASN A 437 -11.14 -2.81 -6.48
C ASN A 437 -10.92 -4.32 -6.38
N PRO A 438 -11.29 -5.10 -7.41
CA PRO A 438 -10.80 -6.47 -7.55
C PRO A 438 -9.30 -6.46 -7.83
N VAL A 439 -8.54 -7.29 -7.10
CA VAL A 439 -7.07 -7.27 -7.15
C VAL A 439 -6.55 -7.85 -8.46
N GLU A 440 -5.66 -7.11 -9.11
CA GLU A 440 -4.93 -7.48 -10.32
C GLU A 440 -5.83 -7.82 -11.54
N GLN A 441 -7.07 -7.33 -11.55
CA GLN A 441 -8.00 -7.55 -12.65
C GLN A 441 -8.01 -6.38 -13.62
N ILE A 442 -8.01 -6.67 -14.93
CA ILE A 442 -8.34 -5.69 -15.96
C ILE A 442 -9.85 -5.50 -15.95
N TYR A 443 -10.33 -4.37 -15.42
CA TYR A 443 -11.76 -4.18 -15.13
C TYR A 443 -12.13 -2.69 -15.13
N PRO A 444 -13.28 -2.26 -15.69
CA PRO A 444 -13.66 -0.84 -15.81
C PRO A 444 -14.15 -0.23 -14.50
N SER A 445 -13.33 -0.30 -13.43
CA SER A 445 -13.70 0.18 -12.11
C SER A 445 -13.69 1.71 -12.05
N LEU A 446 -14.88 2.31 -12.10
CA LEU A 446 -15.14 3.76 -12.09
C LEU A 446 -14.44 4.58 -13.19
N VAL A 447 -13.90 3.88 -14.19
CA VAL A 447 -13.24 4.43 -15.37
C VAL A 447 -13.80 3.69 -16.59
N PRO A 448 -14.32 4.41 -17.61
CA PRO A 448 -14.88 3.75 -18.77
C PRO A 448 -13.86 2.95 -19.55
N PHE A 449 -14.27 1.75 -19.93
CA PHE A 449 -13.64 1.01 -21.01
C PHE A 449 -14.46 1.28 -22.27
N ILE A 450 -13.78 1.73 -23.31
CA ILE A 450 -14.36 2.04 -24.61
C ILE A 450 -13.84 1.02 -25.61
N GLU A 451 -14.74 0.21 -26.15
CA GLU A 451 -14.49 -0.65 -27.29
C GLU A 451 -14.79 0.14 -28.57
N LEU A 452 -13.76 0.37 -29.38
CA LEU A 452 -13.88 1.04 -30.67
C LEU A 452 -14.51 0.12 -31.72
N ALA A 453 -14.93 0.68 -32.85
CA ALA A 453 -15.52 -0.08 -33.96
C ALA A 453 -14.61 -1.19 -34.51
N ASP A 454 -13.28 -1.03 -34.41
CA ASP A 454 -12.28 -2.01 -34.82
C ASP A 454 -11.99 -3.10 -33.76
N GLY A 455 -12.70 -3.07 -32.63
CA GLY A 455 -12.56 -4.03 -31.52
C GLY A 455 -11.44 -3.71 -30.54
N ARG A 456 -10.63 -2.67 -30.76
CA ARG A 456 -9.65 -2.22 -29.76
C ARG A 456 -10.37 -1.67 -28.53
N MET A 457 -9.81 -1.96 -27.36
CA MET A 457 -10.32 -1.49 -26.09
C MET A 457 -9.36 -0.48 -25.47
N ILE A 458 -9.84 0.73 -25.23
CA ILE A 458 -9.05 1.84 -24.69
C ILE A 458 -9.58 2.27 -23.32
N VAL A 459 -8.70 2.82 -22.49
CA VAL A 459 -9.00 3.26 -21.12
C VAL A 459 -8.21 4.53 -20.74
N ALA A 460 -8.89 5.44 -20.06
CA ALA A 460 -8.34 6.72 -19.56
C ALA A 460 -7.50 6.48 -18.29
N THR A 461 -6.25 6.04 -18.48
CA THR A 461 -5.28 5.69 -17.43
C THR A 461 -3.85 5.94 -17.92
N ASP A 462 -2.86 5.50 -17.14
CA ASP A 462 -1.43 5.58 -17.44
C ASP A 462 -0.94 7.03 -17.55
N GLY A 463 -1.13 7.74 -16.43
CA GLY A 463 -0.98 9.20 -16.34
C GLY A 463 -2.17 9.91 -17.00
N ALA A 464 -2.01 11.19 -17.32
CA ALA A 464 -2.98 11.98 -18.09
C ALA A 464 -2.24 12.97 -18.99
N ASP A 465 -2.95 13.58 -19.94
CA ASP A 465 -2.39 14.66 -20.76
C ASP A 465 -2.41 15.99 -20.01
N GLU A 466 -3.43 16.21 -19.19
CA GLU A 466 -3.52 17.38 -18.31
C GLU A 466 -4.09 16.98 -16.95
N ILE A 467 -3.58 17.62 -15.90
CA ILE A 467 -4.08 17.50 -14.54
C ILE A 467 -4.15 18.90 -13.94
N GLU A 468 -5.35 19.31 -13.55
CA GLU A 468 -5.64 20.61 -12.96
C GLU A 468 -6.39 20.42 -11.63
N PRO A 469 -5.65 20.42 -10.51
CA PRO A 469 -6.26 20.45 -9.18
C PRO A 469 -6.97 21.78 -8.93
N GLY A 470 -8.14 21.73 -8.29
CA GLY A 470 -8.80 22.93 -7.78
C GLY A 470 -8.00 23.58 -6.66
N ALA A 471 -8.13 24.91 -6.52
CA ALA A 471 -7.39 25.69 -5.52
C ALA A 471 -7.69 25.27 -4.07
N ASP A 472 -8.88 24.75 -3.80
CA ASP A 472 -9.29 24.23 -2.49
C ASP A 472 -8.98 22.73 -2.30
N GLY A 473 -8.41 22.08 -3.31
CA GLY A 473 -8.11 20.65 -3.34
C GLY A 473 -9.33 19.73 -3.38
N LYS A 474 -10.56 20.27 -3.46
CA LYS A 474 -11.82 19.49 -3.46
C LYS A 474 -12.32 19.16 -4.85
N SER A 475 -11.70 19.72 -5.88
CA SER A 475 -11.94 19.31 -7.27
C SER A 475 -10.65 18.89 -7.96
N LEU A 476 -10.78 18.00 -8.94
CA LEU A 476 -9.68 17.61 -9.83
C LEU A 476 -10.23 17.47 -11.24
N ARG A 477 -9.70 18.26 -12.18
CA ARG A 477 -9.93 18.06 -13.61
C ARG A 477 -8.76 17.28 -14.21
N VAL A 478 -9.07 16.26 -15.00
CA VAL A 478 -8.09 15.42 -15.66
C VAL A 478 -8.52 15.19 -17.10
N VAL A 479 -7.58 15.31 -18.05
CA VAL A 479 -7.87 15.15 -19.49
C VAL A 479 -7.01 14.06 -20.09
N TRP A 480 -7.66 13.19 -20.87
CA TRP A 480 -7.05 12.19 -21.72
C TRP A 480 -7.44 12.42 -23.17
N ARG A 481 -6.45 12.76 -23.99
CA ARG A 481 -6.46 12.73 -25.46
C ARG A 481 -5.78 11.45 -25.95
N ARG A 482 -4.73 11.04 -25.24
CA ARG A 482 -4.01 9.77 -25.43
C ARG A 482 -4.43 8.76 -24.38
N TRP A 483 -4.82 7.58 -24.85
CA TRP A 483 -5.43 6.51 -24.07
C TRP A 483 -4.52 5.30 -23.98
N ALA A 484 -4.58 4.57 -22.88
CA ALA A 484 -3.90 3.29 -22.78
C ALA A 484 -4.69 2.22 -23.54
N LEU A 485 -3.99 1.34 -24.25
CA LEU A 485 -4.58 0.24 -25.02
C LEU A 485 -4.60 -1.04 -24.17
N VAL A 486 -5.78 -1.58 -23.88
CA VAL A 486 -5.89 -2.83 -23.12
C VAL A 486 -5.23 -3.97 -23.89
N GLY A 487 -4.32 -4.69 -23.22
CA GLY A 487 -3.52 -5.77 -23.82
C GLY A 487 -2.15 -5.34 -24.34
N SER A 488 -1.83 -4.05 -24.33
CA SER A 488 -0.50 -3.53 -24.69
C SER A 488 0.46 -3.47 -23.49
N LYS A 489 1.65 -2.90 -23.67
CA LYS A 489 2.60 -2.66 -22.57
C LYS A 489 2.17 -1.45 -21.73
N ALA A 490 2.49 -1.48 -20.43
CA ALA A 490 2.23 -0.35 -19.54
C ALA A 490 2.91 0.94 -20.05
N GLY A 491 2.18 2.06 -20.04
CA GLY A 491 2.64 3.34 -20.56
C GLY A 491 2.59 3.48 -22.10
N GLU A 492 2.18 2.46 -22.83
CA GLU A 492 1.93 2.54 -24.27
C GLU A 492 0.57 3.17 -24.54
N LEU A 493 0.56 4.25 -25.33
CA LEU A 493 -0.63 5.07 -25.56
C LEU A 493 -1.00 5.15 -27.04
N VAL A 494 -2.29 5.34 -27.31
CA VAL A 494 -2.87 5.58 -28.64
C VAL A 494 -3.70 6.86 -28.63
N ASP A 495 -3.79 7.55 -29.76
CA ASP A 495 -4.73 8.65 -29.98
C ASP A 495 -5.89 8.13 -30.84
N PRO A 496 -7.08 7.90 -30.26
CA PRO A 496 -8.28 7.48 -30.97
C PRO A 496 -9.10 8.67 -31.49
N HIS A 497 -8.57 9.90 -31.43
CA HIS A 497 -9.30 11.15 -31.67
C HIS A 497 -10.52 11.35 -30.76
N ILE A 498 -10.48 10.72 -29.58
CA ILE A 498 -11.46 10.90 -28.50
C ILE A 498 -10.77 11.60 -27.34
N THR A 499 -11.35 12.67 -26.84
CA THR A 499 -10.95 13.30 -25.59
C THR A 499 -11.94 12.92 -24.49
N SER A 500 -11.43 12.43 -23.36
CA SER A 500 -12.19 12.33 -22.11
C SER A 500 -11.68 13.39 -21.15
N GLU A 501 -12.56 14.32 -20.79
CA GLU A 501 -12.34 15.26 -19.70
C GLU A 501 -13.16 14.81 -18.51
N VAL A 502 -12.50 14.52 -17.40
CA VAL A 502 -13.15 14.10 -16.15
C VAL A 502 -12.92 15.16 -15.10
N VAL A 503 -14.01 15.62 -14.47
CA VAL A 503 -13.96 16.48 -13.30
C VAL A 503 -14.55 15.76 -12.10
N TRP A 504 -13.73 15.57 -11.09
CA TRP A 504 -14.11 15.10 -9.77
C TRP A 504 -14.43 16.29 -8.87
N GLN A 505 -15.50 16.23 -8.09
CA GLN A 505 -15.84 17.24 -7.08
C GLN A 505 -16.32 16.60 -5.78
N LEU A 506 -15.70 17.01 -4.67
CA LEU A 506 -16.12 16.69 -3.32
C LEU A 506 -16.98 17.80 -2.73
N SER A 507 -18.18 17.46 -2.28
CA SER A 507 -19.07 18.36 -1.54
C SER A 507 -19.70 17.63 -0.36
N GLY A 508 -19.26 17.96 0.86
CA GLY A 508 -19.69 17.29 2.09
C GLY A 508 -19.39 15.79 2.04
N THR A 509 -20.44 14.96 2.09
CA THR A 509 -20.33 13.49 2.01
C THR A 509 -20.55 12.95 0.59
N THR A 510 -20.54 13.82 -0.42
CA THR A 510 -20.82 13.48 -1.81
C THR A 510 -19.58 13.67 -2.68
N LEU A 511 -19.18 12.60 -3.38
CA LEU A 511 -18.20 12.66 -4.45
C LEU A 511 -18.93 12.57 -5.79
N THR A 512 -18.74 13.56 -6.65
CA THR A 512 -19.28 13.57 -8.02
C THR A 512 -18.15 13.38 -9.01
N ARG A 513 -18.39 12.57 -10.04
CA ARG A 513 -17.56 12.42 -11.23
C ARG A 513 -18.38 12.86 -12.43
N ASN A 514 -17.97 13.92 -13.10
CA ASN A 514 -18.53 14.35 -14.38
C ASN A 514 -17.51 14.04 -15.47
N GLU A 515 -17.95 13.43 -16.56
CA GLU A 515 -17.11 13.19 -17.72
C GLU A 515 -17.77 13.74 -18.97
N THR A 516 -16.96 14.42 -19.77
CA THR A 516 -17.31 14.88 -21.10
C THR A 516 -16.45 14.12 -22.10
N LEU A 517 -17.12 13.40 -23.00
CA LEU A 517 -16.51 12.78 -24.17
C LEU A 517 -16.64 13.73 -25.36
N ARG A 518 -15.53 13.98 -26.04
CA ARG A 518 -15.46 14.80 -27.26
C ARG A 518 -14.72 14.03 -28.34
N SER A 519 -15.03 14.32 -29.60
CA SER A 519 -14.21 13.88 -30.72
C SER A 519 -14.04 14.98 -31.74
N SER A 520 -12.88 15.03 -32.38
CA SER A 520 -12.59 15.92 -33.51
C SER A 520 -13.15 15.39 -34.83
N GLU A 521 -13.53 14.11 -34.87
CA GLU A 521 -14.07 13.43 -36.05
C GLU A 521 -15.22 12.48 -35.67
N PRO A 522 -16.02 11.99 -36.63
CA PRO A 522 -17.05 11.01 -36.31
C PRO A 522 -16.42 9.70 -35.81
N VAL A 523 -16.70 9.33 -34.56
CA VAL A 523 -16.18 8.09 -33.97
C VAL A 523 -17.34 7.20 -33.50
N SER A 524 -17.30 5.93 -33.88
CA SER A 524 -18.25 4.91 -33.42
C SER A 524 -17.64 4.11 -32.28
N ILE A 525 -18.31 4.12 -31.13
CA ILE A 525 -18.00 3.33 -29.95
C ILE A 525 -18.95 2.14 -29.95
N ARG A 526 -18.40 0.95 -30.15
CA ARG A 526 -19.16 -0.30 -30.14
C ARG A 526 -19.73 -0.58 -28.76
N ARG A 527 -18.92 -0.36 -27.71
CA ARG A 527 -19.32 -0.57 -26.32
C ARG A 527 -18.66 0.44 -25.41
N TRP A 528 -19.46 1.04 -24.54
CA TRP A 528 -18.99 1.86 -23.43
C TRP A 528 -19.41 1.17 -22.13
N ARG A 529 -18.48 0.97 -21.21
CA ARG A 529 -18.76 0.25 -19.96
C ARG A 529 -18.02 0.83 -18.77
N VAL A 530 -18.74 1.02 -17.67
CA VAL A 530 -18.21 1.35 -16.34
C VAL A 530 -18.81 0.40 -15.32
N ALA A 531 -18.02 0.03 -14.31
CA ALA A 531 -18.48 -0.71 -13.16
C ALA A 531 -18.11 -0.01 -11.85
N LEU A 532 -18.93 -0.18 -10.83
CA LEU A 532 -18.65 0.15 -9.44
C LEU A 532 -18.67 -1.16 -8.65
N PRO A 533 -17.47 -1.75 -8.39
CA PRO A 533 -17.31 -2.81 -7.41
C PRO A 533 -17.53 -2.27 -5.99
N THR A 534 -18.31 -2.96 -5.19
CA THR A 534 -18.64 -2.53 -3.82
C THR A 534 -18.25 -3.57 -2.78
N THR A 535 -17.90 -3.10 -1.58
CA THR A 535 -17.76 -3.95 -0.39
C THR A 535 -19.11 -4.23 0.29
N GLY A 536 -20.20 -3.63 -0.17
CA GLY A 536 -21.53 -3.85 0.36
C GLY A 536 -22.10 -5.19 -0.10
N ASP A 537 -22.60 -5.98 0.85
CA ASP A 537 -23.14 -7.33 0.63
C ASP A 537 -24.63 -7.32 0.26
N ARG A 538 -25.27 -6.16 0.34
CA ARG A 538 -26.69 -5.92 0.01
C ARG A 538 -26.85 -4.68 -0.84
N ASN A 539 -27.82 -4.72 -1.74
CA ASN A 539 -28.22 -3.58 -2.58
C ASN A 539 -29.72 -3.31 -2.41
N GLU A 540 -30.06 -2.03 -2.24
CA GLU A 540 -31.43 -1.54 -2.26
C GLU A 540 -31.60 -0.45 -3.33
N LEU A 541 -32.60 -0.63 -4.18
CA LEU A 541 -32.96 0.35 -5.19
C LEU A 541 -33.97 1.35 -4.63
N THR A 542 -33.65 2.64 -4.76
CA THR A 542 -34.59 3.73 -4.44
C THR A 542 -34.77 4.65 -5.64
N LEU A 543 -35.99 5.14 -5.84
CA LEU A 543 -36.32 6.13 -6.87
C LEU A 543 -36.66 7.45 -6.19
N ALA A 544 -35.94 8.51 -6.55
CA ALA A 544 -36.22 9.88 -6.12
C ALA A 544 -36.67 10.68 -7.36
N GLY A 545 -37.97 10.70 -7.63
CA GLY A 545 -38.50 11.17 -8.91
C GLY A 545 -38.05 10.26 -10.06
N THR A 546 -37.43 10.82 -11.09
CA THR A 546 -36.85 10.06 -12.21
C THR A 546 -35.44 9.54 -11.93
N GLN A 547 -34.84 9.93 -10.80
CA GLN A 547 -33.47 9.55 -10.48
C GLN A 547 -33.41 8.19 -9.78
N ARG A 548 -32.66 7.26 -10.38
CA ARG A 548 -32.30 5.96 -9.81
C ARG A 548 -31.14 6.09 -8.82
N TRP A 549 -31.30 5.49 -7.65
CA TRP A 549 -30.28 5.37 -6.61
C TRP A 549 -30.10 3.91 -6.20
N ASP A 550 -28.89 3.39 -6.34
CA ASP A 550 -28.47 2.07 -5.86
C ASP A 550 -27.72 2.24 -4.54
N ASN A 551 -28.27 1.68 -3.45
CA ASN A 551 -27.72 1.80 -2.10
C ASN A 551 -27.02 0.50 -1.71
N PHE A 552 -25.69 0.54 -1.59
CA PHE A 552 -24.89 -0.59 -1.16
C PHE A 552 -24.59 -0.51 0.33
N MET A 553 -25.01 -1.51 1.09
CA MET A 553 -24.84 -1.55 2.54
C MET A 553 -23.70 -2.48 2.91
N SER A 554 -22.80 -2.01 3.76
CA SER A 554 -21.76 -2.81 4.40
C SER A 554 -21.94 -2.83 5.93
N ALA A 555 -21.01 -3.42 6.66
CA ALA A 555 -21.01 -3.38 8.12
C ALA A 555 -20.99 -1.94 8.65
N ASP A 556 -20.13 -1.09 8.06
CA ASP A 556 -19.77 0.21 8.65
C ASP A 556 -20.27 1.42 7.85
N SER A 557 -20.67 1.22 6.59
CA SER A 557 -21.07 2.32 5.71
C SER A 557 -22.19 1.95 4.74
N VAL A 558 -22.85 2.98 4.23
CA VAL A 558 -23.75 2.91 3.08
C VAL A 558 -23.15 3.75 1.95
N LEU A 559 -22.99 3.15 0.77
CA LEU A 559 -22.60 3.85 -0.45
C LEU A 559 -23.80 3.93 -1.39
N SER A 560 -24.37 5.13 -1.50
CA SER A 560 -25.49 5.40 -2.42
C SER A 560 -24.96 5.98 -3.72
N VAL A 561 -25.39 5.40 -4.85
CA VAL A 561 -24.84 5.68 -6.17
C VAL A 561 -25.95 6.05 -7.15
N SER A 562 -25.73 7.08 -7.97
CA SER A 562 -26.63 7.43 -9.06
C SER A 562 -25.83 7.81 -10.30
N GLY A 563 -26.19 7.25 -11.45
CA GLY A 563 -25.57 7.53 -12.75
C GLY A 563 -26.57 8.09 -13.76
N THR A 564 -26.17 9.10 -14.53
CA THR A 564 -26.97 9.73 -15.60
C THR A 564 -26.10 10.04 -16.80
N SER A 565 -26.64 9.96 -18.01
CA SER A 565 -25.91 10.23 -19.26
C SER A 565 -26.80 10.88 -20.31
N ASP A 566 -26.19 11.57 -21.28
CA ASP A 566 -26.88 12.13 -22.46
C ASP A 566 -27.36 11.04 -23.45
N TRP A 567 -26.93 9.79 -23.24
CA TRP A 567 -27.27 8.63 -24.06
C TRP A 567 -27.96 7.54 -23.23
N SER A 568 -28.61 6.59 -23.92
CA SER A 568 -29.28 5.45 -23.28
C SER A 568 -28.26 4.49 -22.65
N MET A 569 -28.49 4.13 -21.38
CA MET A 569 -27.58 3.32 -20.59
C MET A 569 -28.34 2.21 -19.87
N LYS A 570 -27.87 0.98 -20.01
CA LYS A 570 -28.35 -0.16 -19.25
C LYS A 570 -27.62 -0.20 -17.91
N THR A 571 -28.39 -0.30 -16.83
CA THR A 571 -27.86 -0.51 -15.48
C THR A 571 -28.16 -1.94 -15.03
N SER A 572 -27.16 -2.62 -14.48
CA SER A 572 -27.31 -3.97 -13.93
C SER A 572 -26.45 -4.15 -12.68
N THR A 573 -26.92 -4.94 -11.73
CA THR A 573 -26.17 -5.32 -10.54
C THR A 573 -26.04 -6.83 -10.53
N PHE A 574 -24.85 -7.35 -10.25
CA PHE A 574 -24.64 -8.79 -10.13
C PHE A 574 -23.74 -9.12 -8.93
N ALA A 575 -23.90 -10.34 -8.42
CA ALA A 575 -23.04 -10.89 -7.37
C ALA A 575 -21.86 -11.63 -7.99
N THR A 576 -20.66 -11.40 -7.47
CA THR A 576 -19.40 -11.96 -8.00
C THR A 576 -19.08 -13.36 -7.50
N GLY A 577 -19.64 -13.75 -6.35
CA GLY A 577 -19.22 -14.97 -5.64
C GLY A 577 -17.72 -14.96 -5.31
N ASP A 578 -17.08 -16.12 -5.38
CA ASP A 578 -15.62 -16.25 -5.20
C ASP A 578 -14.83 -16.15 -6.51
N SER A 579 -15.41 -15.52 -7.54
CA SER A 579 -14.67 -15.26 -8.78
C SER A 579 -13.53 -14.27 -8.54
N ALA A 580 -12.60 -14.15 -9.50
CA ALA A 580 -11.50 -13.17 -9.41
C ALA A 580 -11.99 -11.72 -9.23
N LEU A 581 -13.19 -11.39 -9.73
CA LEU A 581 -13.81 -10.08 -9.54
C LEU A 581 -14.36 -9.88 -8.12
N GLY A 582 -14.65 -10.96 -7.39
CA GLY A 582 -15.12 -10.91 -6.00
C GLY A 582 -14.02 -10.77 -4.95
N ARG A 583 -12.75 -10.67 -5.37
CA ARG A 583 -11.59 -10.75 -4.48
C ARG A 583 -10.87 -9.41 -4.35
N GLY A 584 -10.98 -8.80 -3.18
CA GLY A 584 -10.38 -7.50 -2.86
C GLY A 584 -9.15 -7.63 -1.96
N ALA A 585 -8.38 -6.56 -1.85
CA ALA A 585 -7.13 -6.54 -1.07
C ALA A 585 -7.36 -6.71 0.44
N ARG A 586 -8.51 -6.28 0.95
CA ARG A 586 -8.86 -6.33 2.38
C ARG A 586 -9.94 -7.37 2.70
N GLY A 587 -10.62 -7.91 1.69
CA GLY A 587 -11.77 -8.79 1.84
C GLY A 587 -12.61 -8.84 0.57
N PRO A 588 -13.80 -9.46 0.62
CA PRO A 588 -14.64 -9.69 -0.55
C PRO A 588 -15.17 -8.39 -1.18
N VAL A 589 -15.42 -8.47 -2.49
CA VAL A 589 -16.08 -7.44 -3.32
C VAL A 589 -17.35 -8.04 -3.92
N PRO A 590 -18.41 -8.23 -3.10
CA PRO A 590 -19.49 -9.16 -3.42
C PRO A 590 -20.43 -8.69 -4.53
N LEU A 591 -20.62 -7.38 -4.71
CA LEU A 591 -21.58 -6.83 -5.67
C LEU A 591 -20.91 -5.84 -6.62
N HIS A 592 -21.33 -5.86 -7.88
CA HIS A 592 -20.85 -4.96 -8.92
C HIS A 592 -22.03 -4.30 -9.62
N LEU A 593 -22.09 -2.97 -9.58
CA LEU A 593 -23.01 -2.16 -10.38
C LEU A 593 -22.37 -1.84 -11.72
N VAL A 594 -23.01 -2.20 -12.82
CA VAL A 594 -22.49 -1.98 -14.18
C VAL A 594 -23.42 -1.05 -14.94
N TYR A 595 -22.80 -0.04 -15.55
CA TYR A 595 -23.37 0.89 -16.49
C TYR A 595 -22.81 0.58 -17.88
N GLU A 596 -23.70 0.39 -18.86
CA GLU A 596 -23.29 -0.05 -20.19
C GLU A 596 -24.15 0.53 -21.30
N SER A 597 -23.51 0.90 -22.40
CA SER A 597 -24.15 1.38 -23.63
C SER A 597 -23.46 0.76 -24.84
N HIS A 598 -24.22 0.60 -25.93
CA HIS A 598 -23.72 0.07 -27.20
C HIS A 598 -23.98 1.06 -28.33
N ASP A 599 -23.15 0.96 -29.37
CA ASP A 599 -23.31 1.69 -30.63
C ASP A 599 -23.43 3.22 -30.45
N LEU A 600 -22.66 3.76 -29.50
CA LEU A 600 -22.59 5.18 -29.23
C LEU A 600 -21.82 5.88 -30.36
N ARG A 601 -22.35 7.02 -30.83
CA ARG A 601 -21.71 7.83 -31.87
C ARG A 601 -21.26 9.15 -31.29
N LEU A 602 -19.97 9.43 -31.37
CA LEU A 602 -19.43 10.76 -31.11
C LEU A 602 -19.48 11.55 -32.41
N ILE A 603 -20.18 12.68 -32.37
CA ILE A 603 -20.27 13.61 -33.50
C ILE A 603 -19.27 14.74 -33.27
N PRO A 604 -18.52 15.18 -34.30
CA PRO A 604 -17.59 16.30 -34.16
C PRO A 604 -18.26 17.53 -33.55
N ASN A 605 -17.58 18.18 -32.61
CA ASN A 605 -18.05 19.40 -31.93
C ASN A 605 -19.36 19.23 -31.13
N HIS A 606 -19.76 18.00 -30.81
CA HIS A 606 -20.87 17.73 -29.91
C HIS A 606 -20.39 16.95 -28.69
N ASP A 607 -20.41 17.61 -27.55
CA ASP A 607 -20.03 17.02 -26.27
C ASP A 607 -21.09 16.02 -25.80
N LEU A 608 -20.66 14.87 -25.27
CA LEU A 608 -21.54 13.94 -24.57
C LEU A 608 -21.14 13.84 -23.10
N HIS A 609 -22.12 13.93 -22.21
CA HIS A 609 -21.90 13.96 -20.77
C HIS A 609 -22.36 12.68 -20.08
N TRP A 610 -21.55 12.21 -19.14
CA TRP A 610 -21.93 11.23 -18.14
C TRP A 610 -21.58 11.75 -16.74
N ARG A 611 -22.48 11.54 -15.80
CA ARG A 611 -22.33 11.93 -14.40
C ARG A 611 -22.59 10.74 -13.49
N LEU A 612 -21.70 10.57 -12.51
CA LEU A 612 -21.84 9.64 -11.41
C LEU A 612 -21.79 10.41 -10.09
N ILE A 613 -22.77 10.16 -9.22
CA ILE A 613 -22.84 10.72 -7.87
C ILE A 613 -22.70 9.58 -6.87
N MET A 614 -21.77 9.70 -5.94
CA MET A 614 -21.52 8.74 -4.86
C MET A 614 -21.68 9.46 -3.51
N LYS A 615 -22.57 8.98 -2.65
CA LYS A 615 -22.80 9.51 -1.30
C LYS A 615 -22.40 8.47 -0.27
N VAL A 616 -21.60 8.87 0.70
CA VAL A 616 -21.21 8.01 1.82
C VAL A 616 -22.03 8.38 3.05
N GLY A 617 -22.81 7.42 3.54
CA GLY A 617 -23.50 7.49 4.82
C GLY A 617 -22.86 6.57 5.85
N ARG A 618 -23.04 6.90 7.14
CA ARG A 618 -22.82 5.92 8.21
C ARG A 618 -24.04 5.03 8.32
N ARG A 619 -23.81 3.74 8.59
CA ARG A 619 -24.90 2.89 9.04
C ARG A 619 -25.31 3.35 10.44
N ILE A 620 -26.57 3.74 10.62
CA ILE A 620 -27.13 3.93 11.97
C ILE A 620 -27.35 2.52 12.49
N THR A 621 -26.37 1.97 13.21
CA THR A 621 -26.61 0.81 14.06
C THR A 621 -27.35 1.32 15.30
N GLU A 622 -28.51 0.74 15.60
CA GLU A 622 -29.14 0.97 16.90
C GLU A 622 -28.14 0.61 18.00
N PRO A 623 -27.96 1.46 19.03
CA PRO A 623 -27.02 1.19 20.10
C PRO A 623 -27.49 -0.03 20.90
N GLY A 624 -26.90 -1.20 20.61
CA GLY A 624 -27.25 -2.45 21.30
C GLY A 624 -26.80 -3.74 20.60
N ALA A 625 -26.52 -3.73 19.30
CA ALA A 625 -26.04 -4.92 18.60
C ALA A 625 -24.51 -5.01 18.66
N VAL A 626 -23.97 -5.62 19.72
CA VAL A 626 -22.58 -6.09 19.73
C VAL A 626 -22.43 -7.10 18.59
N ALA A 627 -21.61 -6.75 17.59
CA ALA A 627 -21.26 -7.63 16.50
C ALA A 627 -20.40 -8.79 17.01
N THR A 628 -21.03 -9.90 17.38
CA THR A 628 -20.35 -11.19 17.48
C THR A 628 -20.28 -11.79 16.08
N GLY A 629 -19.26 -11.44 15.30
CA GLY A 629 -18.94 -12.05 14.01
C GLY A 629 -17.82 -13.08 14.18
N ARG A 630 -18.10 -14.32 13.75
CA ARG A 630 -17.23 -15.51 13.82
C ARG A 630 -16.06 -15.47 12.86
#